data_AF-A0A0B8NTD2-F1
#
_entry.id   AF-A0A0B8NTD2-F1
#
_cell.length_a   1.000
_cell.length_b   1.000
_cell.length_c   1.000
_cell.angle_alpha   90.00
_cell.angle_beta   90.00
_cell.angle_gamma   90.00
#
_symmetry.space_group_name_H-M   'P 1'
#
loop_
_entity.id
_entity.type
_entity.pdbx_description
1 polymer ?
#
loop_
_entity_poly.entity_id
_entity_poly.type
_entity_poly.pdbx_seq_one_letter_code
_entity_poly.pdbx_strand_id
1 'polypeptide(L)'
;MLPKPESAEKNQTSLPSSLPELLSEYKISDTVLMTGIETGAKILALSDNKIVAAPYHRNTHGNSFMISGFLETDMNRAFKLLKKHHVSYILINRDNQLRVIEKNANEGA
;
A
#
# COMPACT_ATOMS: atom_id res chain seq x y z
N MET A 1 -24.50 43.13 5.41
CA MET A 1 -24.73 41.73 4.97
C MET A 1 -23.37 41.10 4.73
N LEU A 2 -22.96 40.17 5.58
CA LEU A 2 -21.78 39.35 5.31
C LEU A 2 -22.14 38.32 4.23
N PRO A 3 -21.26 38.05 3.25
CA PRO A 3 -21.50 36.99 2.27
C PRO A 3 -21.56 35.63 2.99
N LYS A 4 -22.53 34.80 2.63
CA LYS A 4 -22.62 33.42 3.11
C LYS A 4 -21.35 32.66 2.67
N PRO A 5 -20.81 31.76 3.50
CA PRO A 5 -19.75 30.87 3.06
C PRO A 5 -20.31 29.99 1.95
N GLU A 6 -19.71 30.14 0.78
CA GLU A 6 -19.87 29.30 -0.39
C GLU A 6 -19.66 27.85 0.06
N SER A 7 -20.71 27.05 -0.02
CA SER A 7 -20.69 25.64 0.36
C SER A 7 -19.67 24.96 -0.53
N ALA A 8 -18.53 24.58 0.05
CA ALA A 8 -17.52 23.77 -0.61
C ALA A 8 -18.22 22.52 -1.18
N GLU A 9 -18.35 22.48 -2.51
CA GLU A 9 -18.74 21.30 -3.24
C GLU A 9 -17.71 20.22 -2.90
N LYS A 10 -18.10 19.33 -2.00
CA LYS A 10 -17.40 18.07 -1.80
C LYS A 10 -17.57 17.29 -3.09
N ASN A 11 -16.61 17.40 -4.00
CA ASN A 11 -16.39 16.38 -5.03
C ASN A 11 -16.09 15.08 -4.29
N GLN A 12 -17.14 14.35 -3.95
CA GLN A 12 -17.07 12.98 -3.45
C GLN A 12 -16.74 12.11 -4.66
N THR A 13 -15.47 12.08 -5.06
CA THR A 13 -14.97 10.91 -5.79
C THR A 13 -15.21 9.71 -4.88
N SER A 14 -16.20 8.90 -5.21
CA SER A 14 -16.50 7.67 -4.51
C SER A 14 -15.24 6.81 -4.53
N LEU A 15 -14.77 6.38 -3.35
CA LEU A 15 -13.62 5.48 -3.28
C LEU A 15 -13.89 4.23 -4.14
N PRO A 16 -12.89 3.73 -4.88
CA PRO A 16 -13.05 2.52 -5.68
C PRO A 16 -13.51 1.36 -4.80
N SER A 17 -14.53 0.64 -5.28
CA SER A 17 -15.24 -0.38 -4.50
C SER A 17 -14.53 -1.73 -4.49
N SER A 18 -13.58 -1.91 -5.41
CA SER A 18 -12.81 -3.13 -5.58
C SER A 18 -11.34 -2.85 -5.91
N LEU A 19 -10.47 -3.84 -5.67
CA LEU A 19 -9.05 -3.74 -6.01
C LEU A 19 -8.80 -3.52 -7.51
N PRO A 20 -9.48 -4.23 -8.46
CA PRO A 20 -9.33 -3.95 -9.89
C PRO A 20 -9.73 -2.52 -10.27
N GLU A 21 -10.83 -2.00 -9.70
CA GLU A 21 -11.24 -0.61 -9.93
C GLU A 21 -10.17 0.37 -9.45
N LEU A 22 -9.62 0.14 -8.25
CA LEU A 22 -8.54 0.97 -7.70
C LEU A 22 -7.32 0.96 -8.61
N LEU A 23 -6.87 -0.22 -9.06
CA LEU A 23 -5.72 -0.30 -9.96
C LEU A 23 -5.98 0.43 -11.28
N SER A 24 -7.19 0.30 -11.83
CA SER A 24 -7.58 0.94 -13.09
C SER A 24 -7.70 2.47 -12.97
N GLU A 25 -8.38 2.96 -11.93
CA GLU A 25 -8.61 4.39 -11.69
C GLU A 25 -7.30 5.16 -11.58
N TYR A 26 -6.33 4.59 -10.85
CA TYR A 26 -5.02 5.18 -10.65
C TYR A 26 -3.98 4.77 -11.71
N LYS A 27 -4.39 4.03 -12.75
CA LYS A 27 -3.52 3.55 -13.84
C LYS A 27 -2.29 2.80 -13.32
N ILE A 28 -2.47 1.97 -12.31
CA ILE A 28 -1.41 1.17 -11.69
C ILE A 28 -1.30 -0.17 -12.45
N SER A 29 -0.39 -0.23 -13.41
CA SER A 29 -0.10 -1.42 -14.21
C SER A 29 1.40 -1.55 -14.49
N ASP A 30 1.90 -2.79 -14.60
CA ASP A 30 3.33 -3.14 -14.80
C ASP A 30 4.30 -2.39 -13.87
N THR A 31 3.90 -2.19 -12.61
CA THR A 31 4.73 -1.55 -11.58
C THR A 31 5.02 -2.50 -10.42
N VAL A 32 6.01 -2.16 -9.59
CA VAL A 32 6.32 -2.91 -8.36
C VAL A 32 5.55 -2.31 -7.19
N LEU A 33 4.71 -3.12 -6.56
CA LEU A 33 3.91 -2.75 -5.40
C LEU A 33 4.46 -3.40 -4.13
N MET A 34 4.51 -2.62 -3.06
CA MET A 34 4.72 -3.12 -1.70
C MET A 34 3.39 -3.11 -0.96
N THR A 35 2.94 -4.29 -0.53
CA THR A 35 1.68 -4.47 0.19
C THR A 35 1.73 -5.74 1.03
N GLY A 36 0.64 -6.04 1.73
CA GLY A 36 0.49 -7.27 2.48
C GLY A 36 0.40 -8.50 1.58
N ILE A 37 0.67 -9.67 2.15
CA ILE A 37 0.74 -10.95 1.45
C ILE A 37 -0.59 -11.32 0.79
N GLU A 38 -1.73 -11.10 1.47
CA GLU A 38 -3.05 -11.48 0.96
C GLU A 38 -3.49 -10.55 -0.19
N THR A 39 -3.29 -9.24 -0.02
CA THR A 39 -3.57 -8.26 -1.08
C THR A 39 -2.60 -8.43 -2.25
N GLY A 40 -1.32 -8.68 -1.98
CA GLY A 40 -0.31 -8.95 -3.01
C GLY A 40 -0.67 -10.18 -3.86
N ALA A 41 -1.16 -11.25 -3.24
CA ALA A 41 -1.65 -12.43 -3.95
C ALA A 41 -2.75 -12.07 -4.97
N LYS A 42 -3.70 -11.24 -4.54
CA LYS A 42 -4.81 -10.79 -5.40
C LYS A 42 -4.31 -9.93 -6.54
N ILE A 43 -3.37 -9.02 -6.29
CA ILE A 43 -2.78 -8.17 -7.33
C ILE A 43 -2.09 -9.02 -8.41
N LEU A 44 -1.30 -10.03 -8.02
CA LEU A 44 -0.66 -10.95 -8.97
C LEU A 44 -1.68 -11.72 -9.81
N ALA A 45 -2.80 -12.12 -9.22
CA ALA A 45 -3.82 -12.88 -9.92
C ALA A 45 -4.65 -12.02 -10.88
N LEU A 46 -4.74 -10.71 -10.63
CA LEU A 46 -5.67 -9.81 -11.31
C LEU A 46 -4.99 -8.78 -12.22
N SER A 47 -3.66 -8.72 -12.25
CA SER A 47 -2.92 -7.71 -13.02
C SER A 47 -1.49 -8.15 -13.34
N ASP A 48 -0.86 -7.45 -14.29
CA ASP A 48 0.55 -7.64 -14.65
C ASP A 48 1.52 -6.92 -13.70
N ASN A 49 1.03 -6.42 -12.56
CA ASN A 49 1.87 -5.78 -11.57
C ASN A 49 2.78 -6.81 -10.87
N LYS A 50 3.93 -6.32 -10.40
CA LYS A 50 4.88 -7.08 -9.61
C LYS A 50 4.68 -6.74 -8.14
N ILE A 51 4.85 -7.70 -7.26
CA ILE A 51 4.74 -7.48 -5.81
C ILE A 51 6.04 -7.83 -5.11
N VAL A 52 6.35 -7.08 -4.05
CA VAL A 52 7.53 -7.39 -3.23
C VAL A 52 7.29 -8.57 -2.30
N ALA A 53 6.13 -8.61 -1.62
CA ALA A 53 5.77 -9.64 -0.64
C ALA A 53 4.58 -10.47 -1.11
N ALA A 54 4.79 -11.79 -1.26
CA ALA A 54 3.87 -12.71 -1.92
C ALA A 54 3.57 -13.94 -1.03
N PRO A 55 2.41 -14.61 -1.22
CA PRO A 55 2.02 -15.77 -0.43
C PRO A 55 2.85 -16.99 -0.82
N TYR A 56 4.09 -17.07 -0.36
CA TYR A 56 4.86 -18.30 -0.40
C TYR A 56 6.06 -18.21 0.54
N HIS A 57 6.32 -19.29 1.27
CA HIS A 57 7.50 -19.51 2.12
C HIS A 57 8.83 -19.53 1.34
N ARG A 58 8.78 -19.37 0.00
CA ARG A 58 9.96 -19.20 -0.87
C ARG A 58 10.31 -17.73 -1.13
N ASN A 59 9.38 -16.79 -0.91
CA ASN A 59 9.65 -15.36 -1.00
C ASN A 59 9.96 -14.74 0.37
N THR A 60 10.74 -15.47 1.18
CA THR A 60 11.11 -15.03 2.54
C THR A 60 11.84 -13.70 2.50
N HIS A 61 12.69 -13.47 1.48
CA HIS A 61 13.40 -12.20 1.32
C HIS A 61 12.43 -11.02 1.11
N GLY A 62 11.46 -11.15 0.20
CA GLY A 62 10.47 -10.10 -0.06
C GLY A 62 9.53 -9.87 1.13
N ASN A 63 9.13 -10.94 1.82
CA ASN A 63 8.28 -10.85 3.00
C ASN A 63 9.00 -10.19 4.18
N SER A 64 10.26 -10.54 4.44
CA SER A 64 11.09 -9.88 5.46
C SER A 64 11.35 -8.43 5.10
N PHE A 65 11.65 -8.12 3.84
CA PHE A 65 11.81 -6.74 3.37
C PHE A 65 10.57 -5.90 3.66
N MET A 66 9.37 -6.43 3.36
CA MET A 66 8.11 -5.71 3.59
C MET A 66 7.90 -5.38 5.07
N ILE A 67 8.13 -6.35 5.97
CA ILE A 67 8.00 -6.12 7.42
C ILE A 67 9.02 -5.08 7.90
N SER A 68 10.30 -5.23 7.51
CA SER A 68 11.35 -4.27 7.89
C SER A 68 11.07 -2.88 7.34
N GLY A 69 10.57 -2.76 6.11
CA GLY A 69 10.22 -1.49 5.50
C GLY A 69 9.05 -0.79 6.20
N PHE A 70 8.05 -1.52 6.68
CA PHE A 70 6.93 -0.94 7.44
C PHE A 70 7.28 -0.57 8.88
N LEU A 71 8.28 -1.22 9.48
CA LEU A 71 8.72 -0.94 10.86
C LEU A 71 9.90 0.04 10.94
N GLU A 72 10.46 0.45 9.80
CA GLU A 72 11.57 1.41 9.77
C GLU A 72 11.09 2.79 10.20
N THR A 73 11.74 3.36 11.22
CA THR A 73 11.41 4.67 11.78
C THR A 73 12.24 5.79 11.18
N ASP A 74 13.41 5.47 10.61
CA ASP A 74 14.22 6.42 9.84
C ASP A 74 13.70 6.52 8.39
N MET A 75 12.94 7.58 8.12
CA MET A 75 12.35 7.82 6.79
C MET A 75 13.37 7.89 5.64
N ASN A 76 14.62 8.31 5.91
CA ASN A 76 15.66 8.31 4.88
C ASN A 76 16.10 6.88 4.54
N ARG A 77 16.18 6.00 5.53
CA ARG A 77 16.45 4.57 5.32
C ARG A 77 15.27 3.90 4.62
N ALA A 78 14.05 4.16 5.07
CA ALA A 78 12.83 3.63 4.44
C ALA A 78 12.79 4.01 2.95
N PHE A 79 13.01 5.28 2.62
CA PHE A 79 13.03 5.74 1.24
C PHE A 79 14.13 5.09 0.40
N LYS A 80 15.36 4.95 0.94
CA LYS A 80 16.46 4.26 0.27
C LYS A 80 16.14 2.78 0.04
N LEU A 81 15.53 2.12 1.01
CA LEU A 81 15.09 0.72 0.90
C LEU A 81 14.04 0.56 -0.19
N LEU A 82 13.01 1.40 -0.22
CA LEU A 82 11.97 1.40 -1.25
C LEU A 82 12.55 1.61 -2.65
N LYS A 83 13.47 2.59 -2.80
CA LYS A 83 14.15 2.84 -4.08
C LYS A 83 15.01 1.66 -4.54
N LYS A 84 15.76 1.04 -3.62
CA LYS A 84 16.61 -0.13 -3.93
C LYS A 84 15.80 -1.29 -4.50
N HIS A 85 14.55 -1.46 -4.03
CA HIS A 85 13.65 -2.51 -4.49
C HIS A 85 12.67 -2.04 -5.58
N HIS A 86 12.90 -0.85 -6.15
CA HIS A 86 12.10 -0.27 -7.22
C HIS A 86 10.60 -0.17 -6.90
N VAL A 87 10.25 0.01 -5.63
CA VAL A 87 8.84 0.12 -5.21
C VAL A 87 8.26 1.42 -5.74
N SER A 88 7.25 1.32 -6.59
CA SER A 88 6.52 2.47 -7.15
C SER A 88 5.36 2.89 -6.26
N TYR A 89 4.64 1.91 -5.69
CA TYR A 89 3.45 2.15 -4.88
C TYR A 89 3.47 1.31 -3.61
N ILE A 90 2.99 1.92 -2.53
CA ILE A 90 2.68 1.22 -1.28
C ILE A 90 1.16 1.16 -1.17
N LEU A 91 0.62 -0.04 -1.02
CA LEU A 91 -0.81 -0.26 -0.81
C LEU A 91 -1.03 -0.84 0.58
N ILE A 92 -1.77 -0.11 1.41
CA ILE A 92 -2.17 -0.55 2.74
C ILE A 92 -3.62 -1.02 2.68
N ASN A 93 -3.86 -2.28 3.03
CA ASN A 93 -5.18 -2.89 3.10
C ASN A 93 -5.33 -3.66 4.42
N ARG A 94 -6.51 -4.21 4.69
CA ARG A 94 -6.85 -4.92 5.94
C ARG A 94 -6.34 -6.36 5.99
N ASP A 95 -5.17 -6.63 5.45
CA ASP A 95 -4.52 -7.93 5.59
C ASP A 95 -4.17 -8.18 7.05
N ASN A 96 -4.31 -9.42 7.52
CA ASN A 96 -4.12 -9.75 8.95
C ASN A 96 -2.77 -9.29 9.50
N GLN A 97 -1.68 -9.53 8.77
CA GLN A 97 -0.34 -9.11 9.17
C GLN A 97 -0.17 -7.58 9.16
N LEU A 98 -0.79 -6.86 8.23
CA LEU A 98 -0.70 -5.39 8.20
C LEU A 98 -1.45 -4.77 9.38
N ARG A 99 -2.58 -5.35 9.80
CA ARG A 99 -3.31 -4.90 10.99
C ARG A 99 -2.48 -5.08 12.27
N VAL A 100 -1.70 -6.15 12.36
CA VAL A 100 -0.77 -6.35 13.49
C VAL A 100 0.33 -5.30 13.47
N ILE A 101 0.92 -5.01 12.30
CA ILE A 101 1.94 -3.96 12.15
C ILE A 101 1.38 -2.59 12.54
N GLU A 102 0.19 -2.24 12.03
CA GLU A 102 -0.52 -0.99 12.35
C GLU A 102 -0.77 -0.84 13.85
N LYS A 103 -1.26 -1.90 14.51
CA LYS A 103 -1.50 -1.89 15.95
C LYS A 103 -0.23 -1.57 16.73
N ASN A 104 0.87 -2.27 16.43
CA ASN A 104 2.15 -2.07 17.12
C ASN A 104 2.76 -0.69 16.84
N ALA A 105 2.57 -0.15 15.63
CA ALA A 105 3.01 1.20 15.29
C ALA A 105 2.31 2.27 16.12
N ASN A 106 1.02 2.08 16.43
CA ASN A 106 0.24 3.02 17.24
C ASN A 106 0.45 2.86 18.75
N GLU A 107 0.79 1.65 19.23
CA GLU A 107 1.07 1.40 20.65
C GLU A 107 2.46 1.92 21.09
N GLY A 108 3.36 2.19 20.15
CA GLY A 108 4.69 2.76 20.39
C GLY A 108 4.81 4.28 20.14
N ALA A 109 3.70 4.98 19.90
CA ALA A 109 3.63 6.42 19.59
C ALA A 109 3.23 7.27 20.81
#